data_AF-A0A3C0KEH7-F1
#
_entry.id   AF-A0A3C0KEH7-F1
#
_cell.length_a   1.000
_cell.length_b   1.000
_cell.length_c   1.000
_cell.angle_alpha   90.00
_cell.angle_beta   90.00
_cell.angle_gamma   90.00
#
_symmetry.space_group_name_H-M   'P 1'
#
loop_
_entity.id
_entity.type
_entity.pdbx_description
1 polymer ?
#
loop_
_entity_poly.entity_id
_entity_poly.type
_entity_poly.pdbx_seq_one_letter_code
_entity_poly.pdbx_strand_id
1 'polypeptide(L)'
;QKKMYSVPAIELHFWIATIGIVLYIAAMWIAGVMQGLMWRSVNPDGSLTYTFVESVKATFPFYVIRLVGGLLYLTGMLVMLWNTVMTARQGRAVDGPVIAVNPAHA
;
A
#
# COMPACT_ATOMS: atom_id res chain seq x y z
N GLN A 1 -10.76 -22.39 14.08
CA GLN A 1 -9.34 -22.04 14.26
C GLN A 1 -9.26 -20.64 14.88
N LYS A 2 -8.51 -20.38 15.97
CA LYS A 2 -8.49 -19.06 16.64
C LYS A 2 -7.41 -18.09 16.13
N LYS A 3 -6.48 -18.55 15.28
CA LYS A 3 -5.34 -17.76 14.76
C LYS A 3 -5.13 -18.04 13.26
N MET A 4 -4.64 -17.06 12.51
CA MET A 4 -4.15 -17.25 11.12
C MET A 4 -3.00 -18.27 11.08
N TYR A 5 -2.74 -18.80 9.88
CA TYR A 5 -1.71 -19.81 9.63
C TYR A 5 -0.34 -19.44 10.20
N SER A 6 0.13 -18.21 9.97
CA SER A 6 1.38 -17.70 10.52
C SER A 6 1.21 -16.29 11.09
N VAL A 7 1.43 -16.12 12.39
CA VAL A 7 1.50 -14.80 13.05
C VAL A 7 2.79 -14.04 12.70
N PRO A 8 3.97 -14.69 12.63
CA PRO A 8 5.19 -14.01 12.16
C PRO A 8 5.07 -13.45 10.74
N ALA A 9 4.30 -14.10 9.85
CA ALA A 9 4.05 -13.58 8.51
C ALA A 9 3.23 -12.28 8.52
N ILE A 10 2.37 -12.07 9.53
CA ILE A 10 1.61 -10.83 9.70
C ILE A 10 2.54 -9.70 10.14
N GLU A 11 3.47 -9.98 11.06
CA GLU A 11 4.47 -9.00 11.48
C GLU A 11 5.42 -8.62 10.33
N LEU A 12 5.85 -9.60 9.53
CA LEU A 12 6.62 -9.35 8.31
C LEU A 12 5.84 -8.48 7.31
N HIS A 13 4.57 -8.82 7.08
CA HIS A 13 3.67 -8.02 6.24
C HIS A 13 3.59 -6.57 6.73
N PHE A 14 3.37 -6.39 8.03
CA PHE A 14 3.27 -5.07 8.67
C PHE A 14 4.51 -4.22 8.42
N TRP A 15 5.71 -4.75 8.68
CA TRP A 15 6.95 -3.98 8.52
C TRP A 15 7.26 -3.64 7.07
N ILE A 16 7.12 -4.61 6.16
CA ILE A 16 7.34 -4.38 4.72
C ILE A 16 6.37 -3.33 4.18
N ALA A 17 5.08 -3.44 4.52
CA ALA A 17 4.06 -2.49 4.08
C ALA A 17 4.29 -1.10 4.68
N THR A 18 4.65 -1.02 5.97
CA THR A 18 4.93 0.25 6.66
C THR A 18 6.13 0.98 6.05
N ILE A 19 7.24 0.27 5.81
CA ILE A 19 8.41 0.87 5.17
C ILE A 19 8.07 1.31 3.74
N GLY A 20 7.35 0.47 2.98
CA GLY A 20 6.94 0.78 1.62
C GLY A 20 6.07 2.04 1.53
N ILE A 21 5.06 2.19 2.41
CA ILE A 21 4.17 3.35 2.39
C ILE A 21 4.86 4.62 2.88
N VAL A 22 5.74 4.54 3.88
CA VAL A 22 6.50 5.70 4.36
C VAL A 22 7.43 6.24 3.26
N LEU A 23 8.14 5.34 2.55
CA LEU A 23 8.96 5.73 1.40
C LEU A 23 8.13 6.37 0.28
N TYR A 24 6.95 5.83 0.00
CA TYR A 24 6.03 6.39 -1.00
C TYR A 24 5.60 7.81 -0.63
N ILE A 25 5.10 8.00 0.60
CA ILE A 25 4.61 9.30 1.08
C ILE A 25 5.71 10.34 1.05
N ALA A 26 6.89 10.00 1.58
CA ALA A 26 8.05 10.89 1.61
C ALA A 26 8.44 11.34 0.19
N ALA A 27 8.54 10.41 -0.76
CA ALA A 27 8.88 10.73 -2.14
C ALA A 27 7.84 11.65 -2.80
N MET A 28 6.55 11.40 -2.58
CA MET A 28 5.48 12.20 -3.18
C MET A 28 5.31 13.57 -2.55
N TRP A 29 5.57 13.72 -1.25
CA TRP A 29 5.61 15.04 -0.62
C TRP A 29 6.73 15.90 -1.20
N ILE A 30 7.95 15.37 -1.31
CA ILE A 30 9.08 16.12 -1.85
C ILE A 30 8.83 16.46 -3.32
N ALA A 31 8.38 15.50 -4.13
CA ALA A 31 8.05 15.73 -5.53
C ALA A 31 6.96 16.80 -5.70
N GLY A 32 5.87 16.71 -4.93
CA GLY A 32 4.75 17.65 -5.03
C GLY A 32 5.13 19.07 -4.61
N VAL A 33 5.87 19.22 -3.50
CA VAL A 33 6.38 20.52 -3.07
C VAL A 33 7.32 21.10 -4.15
N MET A 34 8.28 20.32 -4.63
CA MET A 34 9.23 20.77 -5.65
C MET A 34 8.52 21.18 -6.95
N GLN A 35 7.55 20.40 -7.45
CA GLN A 35 6.75 20.77 -8.61
C GLN A 35 6.01 22.08 -8.39
N GLY A 36 5.32 22.21 -7.24
CA GLY A 36 4.59 23.41 -6.89
C GLY A 36 5.51 24.64 -6.84
N LEU A 37 6.70 24.51 -6.24
CA LEU A 37 7.71 25.57 -6.18
C LEU A 37 8.23 25.96 -7.57
N MET A 38 8.50 24.98 -8.44
CA MET A 38 9.01 25.24 -9.79
C MET A 38 7.95 25.91 -10.67
N TRP A 39 6.69 25.47 -10.60
CA TRP A 39 5.60 26.02 -11.43
C TRP A 39 5.25 27.46 -11.08
N ARG A 40 5.43 27.85 -9.82
CA ARG A 40 5.22 29.25 -9.37
C ARG A 40 6.50 30.10 -9.42
N SER A 41 7.63 29.56 -9.89
CA SER A 41 8.89 30.29 -9.88
C SER A 41 8.92 31.29 -11.03
N VAL A 42 9.08 32.56 -10.68
CA VAL A 42 9.10 33.67 -11.62
C VAL A 42 10.38 34.48 -11.40
N ASN A 43 11.05 34.84 -12.49
CA ASN A 43 12.23 35.68 -12.49
C ASN A 43 11.87 37.16 -12.19
N PRO A 44 12.84 38.01 -11.83
CA PRO A 44 12.58 39.44 -11.57
C PRO A 44 11.95 40.20 -12.74
N ASP A 45 12.09 39.68 -13.97
CA ASP A 45 11.51 40.23 -15.20
C ASP A 45 10.09 39.73 -15.49
N GLY A 46 9.50 38.89 -14.63
CA GLY A 46 8.17 38.32 -14.79
C GLY A 46 8.10 37.05 -15.66
N SER A 47 9.23 36.58 -16.22
CA SER A 47 9.28 35.32 -16.96
C SER A 47 9.29 34.09 -16.04
N LEU A 48 8.82 32.94 -16.52
CA LEU A 48 8.89 31.69 -15.76
C LEU A 48 10.34 31.22 -15.60
N THR A 49 10.77 30.94 -14.37
CA THR A 49 12.14 30.46 -14.09
C THR A 49 12.38 29.05 -14.65
N TYR A 50 11.36 28.19 -14.63
CA TYR A 50 11.47 26.81 -15.09
C TYR A 50 10.39 26.49 -16.12
N THR A 51 10.77 25.75 -17.15
CA THR A 51 9.85 25.12 -18.10
C THR A 51 9.16 23.92 -17.46
N PHE A 52 8.01 23.53 -18.01
CA PHE A 52 7.29 22.34 -17.53
C PHE A 52 8.16 21.07 -17.64
N VAL A 53 8.92 20.92 -18.72
CA VAL A 53 9.79 19.74 -18.95
C VAL A 53 10.90 19.65 -17.90
N GLU A 54 11.45 20.76 -17.43
CA GLU A 54 12.44 20.76 -16.35
C GLU A 54 11.84 20.28 -15.04
N SER A 55 10.60 20.69 -14.71
CA SER A 55 9.89 20.18 -13.53
C SER A 55 9.68 18.66 -13.60
N VAL A 56 9.35 18.12 -14.78
CA VAL A 56 9.18 16.68 -14.99
C VAL A 56 10.51 15.93 -14.80
N LYS A 57 11.60 16.44 -15.40
CA LYS A 57 12.94 15.85 -15.24
C LYS A 57 13.39 15.85 -13.78
N ALA A 58 13.18 16.95 -13.06
CA ALA A 58 13.52 17.04 -11.65
C ALA A 58 12.74 16.02 -10.80
N THR A 59 11.48 15.74 -11.13
CA THR A 59 10.66 14.77 -10.38
C THR A 59 10.98 13.29 -10.61
N PHE A 60 11.72 12.96 -11.67
CA PHE A 60 11.94 11.57 -12.06
C PHE A 60 12.53 10.67 -10.95
N PRO A 61 13.55 11.09 -10.18
CA PRO A 61 14.11 10.27 -9.10
C PRO A 61 13.07 9.89 -8.04
N PHE A 62 12.12 10.78 -7.75
CA PHE A 62 11.07 10.52 -6.77
C PHE A 62 10.04 9.50 -7.28
N TYR A 63 9.81 9.42 -8.59
CA TYR A 63 8.98 8.36 -9.16
C TYR A 63 9.64 6.97 -9.08
N VAL A 64 10.97 6.91 -9.14
CA VAL A 64 11.70 5.66 -8.90
C VAL A 64 11.56 5.23 -7.44
N ILE A 65 11.74 6.14 -6.48
CA ILE A 65 11.55 5.84 -5.05
C ILE A 65 10.10 5.42 -4.78
N ARG A 66 9.13 6.10 -5.40
CA ARG A 66 7.71 5.72 -5.34
C ARG A 66 7.48 4.29 -5.81
N LEU A 67 8.08 3.91 -6.95
CA LEU A 67 7.95 2.56 -7.48
C LEU A 67 8.55 1.54 -6.50
N VAL A 68 9.72 1.81 -5.94
CA VAL A 68 10.35 0.93 -4.93
C VAL A 68 9.46 0.79 -3.70
N GLY A 69 8.92 1.90 -3.16
CA GLY A 69 7.98 1.87 -2.03
C GLY A 69 6.71 1.07 -2.35
N GLY A 70 6.17 1.24 -3.56
CA GLY A 70 5.03 0.48 -4.05
C GLY A 70 5.31 -1.02 -4.21
N LEU A 71 6.50 -1.40 -4.69
CA LEU A 71 6.92 -2.80 -4.82
C LEU A 71 7.11 -3.46 -3.45
N LEU A 72 7.62 -2.74 -2.46
CA LEU A 72 7.65 -3.23 -1.08
C LEU A 72 6.23 -3.49 -0.57
N TYR A 73 5.33 -2.52 -0.72
CA TYR A 73 3.94 -2.68 -0.30
C TYR A 73 3.25 -3.88 -1.00
N LEU A 74 3.44 -4.02 -2.31
CA LEU A 74 2.93 -5.15 -3.08
C LEU A 74 3.51 -6.47 -2.60
N THR A 75 4.81 -6.53 -2.29
CA THR A 75 5.45 -7.72 -1.71
C THR A 75 4.80 -8.10 -0.38
N GLY A 76 4.51 -7.11 0.47
CA GLY A 76 3.73 -7.30 1.68
C GLY A 76 2.37 -7.93 1.39
N MET A 77 1.63 -7.42 0.40
CA MET A 77 0.32 -7.97 0.01
C MET A 77 0.41 -9.42 -0.48
N LEU A 78 1.49 -9.80 -1.18
CA LEU A 78 1.73 -11.19 -1.59
C LEU A 78 1.94 -12.12 -0.38
N VAL A 79 2.66 -11.65 0.66
CA VAL A 79 2.83 -12.39 1.92
C VAL A 79 1.47 -12.60 2.61
N MET A 80 0.63 -11.55 2.65
CA MET A 80 -0.72 -11.63 3.21
C MET A 80 -1.59 -12.61 2.42
N LEU A 81 -1.56 -12.56 1.09
CA LEU A 81 -2.31 -13.47 0.22
C LEU A 81 -1.94 -14.92 0.52
N TRP A 82 -0.64 -15.22 0.57
CA TRP A 82 -0.16 -16.56 0.88
C TRP A 82 -0.63 -17.04 2.27
N ASN A 83 -0.49 -16.20 3.30
CA ASN A 83 -0.91 -16.54 4.67
C ASN A 83 -2.43 -16.80 4.75
N THR A 84 -3.22 -16.03 4.01
CA THR A 84 -4.68 -16.16 3.92
C THR A 84 -5.08 -17.44 3.19
N VAL A 85 -4.45 -17.74 2.05
CA VAL A 85 -4.70 -18.98 1.29
C VAL A 85 -4.37 -20.21 2.13
N MET A 86 -3.25 -20.20 2.87
CA MET A 86 -2.90 -21.31 3.77
C MET A 86 -3.89 -21.46 4.92
N THR A 87 -4.37 -20.35 5.49
CA THR A 87 -5.40 -20.36 6.53
C THR A 87 -6.72 -20.95 6.00
N ALA A 88 -7.15 -20.55 4.79
CA ALA A 88 -8.38 -21.03 4.17
C ALA A 88 -8.31 -22.54 3.85
N ARG A 89 -7.17 -23.02 3.36
CA ARG A 89 -6.94 -24.46 3.07
C ARG A 89 -6.96 -25.35 4.31
N GLN A 90 -6.69 -24.79 5.49
CA GLN A 90 -6.72 -25.52 6.76
C GLN A 90 -8.09 -25.51 7.44
N GLY A 91 -9.07 -24.81 6.88
CA GLY A 91 -10.44 -24.81 7.36
C GLY A 91 -11.03 -26.22 7.27
N ARG A 92 -11.28 -26.85 8.41
CA ARG A 92 -12.21 -27.98 8.49
C ARG A 92 -13.64 -27.45 8.47
N ALA A 93 -14.54 -28.16 7.77
CA ALA A 93 -15.97 -27.90 7.88
C ALA A 93 -16.36 -27.96 9.35
N VAL A 94 -16.90 -26.86 9.87
CA VAL A 94 -17.45 -26.81 11.21
C VAL A 94 -18.92 -27.15 11.04
N ASP A 95 -19.36 -28.30 11.56
CA ASP A 95 -20.78 -28.58 11.75
C ASP A 95 -21.29 -27.57 12.78
N GLY A 96 -21.71 -26.40 12.30
CA GLY A 96 -22.46 -25.46 13.11
C GLY A 96 -23.73 -26.16 13.57
N PRO A 97 -24.21 -25.93 14.81
CA PRO A 97 -25.47 -26.50 15.24
C PRO A 97 -26.54 -26.05 14.23
N VAL A 98 -27.06 -27.01 13.47
CA VAL A 98 -28.24 -26.79 12.63
C VAL A 98 -29.33 -26.39 13.61
N ILE A 99 -29.75 -25.13 13.56
CA ILE A 99 -30.89 -24.67 14.36
C ILE A 99 -32.06 -25.52 13.88
N ALA A 100 -32.44 -26.52 14.68
CA ALA A 100 -33.59 -27.36 14.38
C ALA A 100 -34.81 -26.43 14.32
N VAL A 101 -35.41 -26.32 13.14
CA VAL A 101 -36.67 -25.60 12.97
C VAL A 101 -37.69 -26.33 13.84
N ASN A 102 -38.14 -25.69 14.92
CA ASN A 102 -39.15 -26.24 15.81
C ASN A 102 -40.48 -26.32 15.05
N PRO A 103 -41.04 -27.51 14.77
CA PRO A 103 -42.27 -27.65 13.99
C PRO A 103 -43.53 -27.38 14.83
N ALA A 104 -43.44 -26.63 15.94
CA ALA A 104 -44.55 -26.35 16.87
C ALA A 104 -45.68 -25.46 16.30
N HIS A 105 -45.72 -25.27 14.99
CA HIS A 105 -46.82 -24.62 14.27
C HIS A 105 -47.38 -25.60 13.22
N ALA A 106 -48.07 -26.64 13.69
CA ALA A 106 -48.91 -27.51 12.88
C ALA A 106 -50.19 -27.84 13.67
#